data_AF-A0A960P833-F1
#
_entry.id   AF-A0A960P833-F1
#
_cell.length_a   1.000
_cell.length_b   1.000
_cell.length_c   1.000
_cell.angle_alpha   90.00
_cell.angle_beta   90.00
_cell.angle_gamma   90.00
#
_symmetry.space_group_name_H-M   'P 1'
#
loop_
_entity.id
_entity.type
_entity.pdbx_description
1 polymer ?
#
loop_
_entity_poly.entity_id
_entity_poly.type
_entity_poly.pdbx_seq_one_letter_code
_entity_poly.pdbx_strand_id
1 'polypeptide(L)'
;MRTNERRHRRPPSRVGSVAALALGRGIVALAAAWLLVLAVVPQQSWAEWLAHATGAGRVDADTLPPGDIPFAVAAGRDVTVTWAEAQLTSGAPVEGYLLQRYPATGTTPATMTSTCTGTVVGLSCVETGVPPGVWRYTVTPVQGGWLGGESGYGAAVTVGDPSLTFTSPTTIPVASLPVTLNGTLSHFLDFEPISFHLDSETGPALGGSPGTAGPGGGGSVSVTIPSGVSDAPHSVFVVGTGGSVASAAFSVVDPPDLTTLQAFDVDKDGKVDRVVATFDETLATPYTAGTTGWILANVPSGGTLASVAVAGNAATLTLNEGPGAPTTAMGPFTVALAPTSGGIRDLNGHRSSFAATAPADRAAPAPVNSPVMQDVDADGRVDRVTVTWSEALAAYGAGNGPWSLAGVP
;
A
#
# COMPACT_ATOMS: atom_id res chain seq x y z
N MET A 1 -23.03 -104.62 -1.41
CA MET A 1 -23.48 -104.41 -2.81
C MET A 1 -22.33 -103.69 -3.53
N ARG A 2 -21.74 -104.33 -4.56
CA ARG A 2 -21.00 -103.79 -5.74
C ARG A 2 -20.23 -102.44 -5.58
N THR A 3 -18.96 -102.23 -5.97
CA THR A 3 -18.15 -102.80 -7.05
C THR A 3 -16.74 -102.15 -7.08
N ASN A 4 -15.71 -102.94 -7.46
CA ASN A 4 -14.58 -102.67 -8.39
C ASN A 4 -13.66 -101.43 -8.23
N GLU A 5 -12.35 -101.66 -7.98
CA GLU A 5 -11.20 -101.74 -8.95
C GLU A 5 -10.56 -100.35 -9.20
N ARG A 6 -9.25 -100.10 -9.20
CA ARG A 6 -8.05 -100.87 -9.60
C ARG A 6 -6.77 -100.26 -8.97
N ARG A 7 -5.75 -101.11 -8.89
CA ARG A 7 -4.37 -100.88 -8.36
C ARG A 7 -3.53 -99.91 -9.21
N HIS A 8 -2.52 -99.26 -8.60
CA HIS A 8 -1.11 -99.25 -9.07
C HIS A 8 -0.12 -98.83 -7.95
N ARG A 9 1.17 -99.19 -8.11
CA ARG A 9 2.21 -99.47 -7.08
C ARG A 9 3.05 -98.26 -6.61
N ARG A 10 3.43 -98.28 -5.29
CA ARG A 10 4.69 -97.91 -4.52
C ARG A 10 5.39 -96.55 -4.80
N PRO A 11 6.02 -95.84 -3.81
CA PRO A 11 6.91 -96.34 -2.73
C PRO A 11 6.74 -95.61 -1.34
N PRO A 12 7.60 -95.87 -0.32
CA PRO A 12 7.35 -95.47 1.08
C PRO A 12 8.14 -94.23 1.56
N SER A 13 7.56 -93.60 2.60
CA SER A 13 8.16 -92.92 3.76
C SER A 13 9.47 -92.14 3.62
N ARG A 14 9.42 -90.86 4.01
CA ARG A 14 10.41 -90.26 4.95
C ARG A 14 9.85 -88.96 5.55
N VAL A 15 9.66 -88.98 6.87
CA VAL A 15 9.51 -87.79 7.72
C VAL A 15 10.91 -87.21 7.90
N GLY A 16 11.09 -85.93 7.58
CA GLY A 16 12.35 -85.21 7.74
C GLY A 16 12.11 -83.82 8.33
N SER A 17 12.62 -83.63 9.53
CA SER A 17 12.66 -82.40 10.31
C SER A 17 13.37 -81.26 9.56
N VAL A 18 12.85 -80.03 9.64
CA VAL A 18 13.56 -78.83 9.19
C VAL A 18 13.62 -77.83 10.35
N ALA A 19 14.79 -77.75 10.98
CA ALA A 19 15.23 -76.62 11.78
C ALA A 19 16.60 -76.17 11.23
N ALA A 20 16.83 -74.86 11.28
CA ALA A 20 18.05 -74.13 10.90
C ALA A 20 18.19 -73.68 9.43
N LEU A 21 17.62 -72.51 9.10
CA LEU A 21 18.11 -71.60 8.05
C LEU A 21 17.44 -70.21 8.17
N ALA A 22 17.72 -69.47 9.26
CA ALA A 22 17.17 -68.11 9.43
C ALA A 22 18.14 -67.06 9.99
N LEU A 23 19.39 -67.40 10.38
CA LEU A 23 20.33 -66.41 10.91
C LEU A 23 21.25 -65.76 9.86
N GLY A 24 21.37 -66.31 8.64
CA GLY A 24 22.32 -65.81 7.63
C GLY A 24 21.85 -64.62 6.79
N ARG A 25 20.53 -64.35 6.70
CA ARG A 25 19.97 -63.32 5.82
C ARG A 25 19.90 -61.93 6.45
N GLY A 26 19.76 -61.84 7.77
CA GLY A 26 19.69 -60.56 8.50
C GLY A 26 21.03 -59.82 8.55
N ILE A 27 22.13 -60.55 8.72
CA ILE A 27 23.48 -59.96 8.78
C ILE A 27 23.92 -59.47 7.40
N VAL A 28 23.59 -60.20 6.32
CA VAL A 28 23.89 -59.78 4.95
C VAL A 28 23.05 -58.56 4.54
N ALA A 29 21.79 -58.46 4.98
CA ALA A 29 20.94 -57.30 4.72
C ALA A 29 21.39 -56.05 5.52
N LEU A 30 21.83 -56.21 6.77
CA LEU A 30 22.40 -55.13 7.56
C LEU A 30 23.77 -54.67 7.03
N ALA A 31 24.62 -55.60 6.58
CA ALA A 31 25.89 -55.28 5.94
C ALA A 31 25.68 -54.61 4.57
N ALA A 32 24.70 -55.05 3.78
CA ALA A 32 24.34 -54.42 2.51
C ALA A 32 23.72 -53.03 2.71
N ALA A 33 22.87 -52.84 3.74
CA ALA A 33 22.34 -51.54 4.11
C ALA A 33 23.43 -50.59 4.63
N TRP A 34 24.40 -51.11 5.40
CA TRP A 34 25.59 -50.35 5.79
C TRP A 34 26.48 -49.98 4.60
N LEU A 35 26.67 -50.90 3.64
CA LEU A 35 27.43 -50.66 2.40
C LEU A 35 26.71 -49.73 1.41
N LEU A 36 25.38 -49.66 1.44
CA LEU A 36 24.57 -48.71 0.67
C LEU A 36 24.51 -47.31 1.32
N VAL A 37 24.63 -47.20 2.64
CA VAL A 37 24.82 -45.90 3.33
C VAL A 37 26.26 -45.38 3.13
N LEU A 38 27.21 -46.26 2.82
CA LEU A 38 28.59 -45.94 2.40
C LEU A 38 28.75 -45.78 0.88
N ALA A 39 27.65 -45.77 0.11
CA ALA A 39 27.69 -45.52 -1.32
C ALA A 39 28.07 -44.05 -1.62
N VAL A 40 29.37 -43.82 -1.61
CA VAL A 40 30.12 -42.92 -2.48
C VAL A 40 29.58 -41.48 -2.52
N VAL A 41 30.03 -40.67 -1.56
CA VAL A 41 30.47 -39.33 -1.95
C VAL A 41 31.66 -39.56 -2.87
N PRO A 42 31.65 -39.15 -4.15
CA PRO A 42 32.85 -39.25 -4.98
C PRO A 42 33.88 -38.27 -4.42
N GLN A 43 34.69 -38.70 -3.46
CA GLN A 43 35.92 -38.00 -3.12
C GLN A 43 36.88 -38.24 -4.27
N GLN A 44 36.95 -37.28 -5.18
CA GLN A 44 37.99 -37.28 -6.20
C GLN A 44 39.31 -36.96 -5.48
N SER A 45 40.06 -37.98 -5.09
CA SER A 45 41.41 -37.78 -4.60
C SER A 45 42.33 -37.62 -5.79
N TRP A 46 42.74 -36.38 -6.05
CA TRP A 46 43.79 -36.12 -7.01
C TRP A 46 45.09 -35.96 -6.22
N ALA A 47 46.17 -36.55 -6.72
CA ALA A 47 47.49 -36.41 -6.13
C ALA A 47 48.47 -36.14 -7.27
N GLU A 48 49.29 -35.11 -7.14
CA GLU A 48 50.42 -34.89 -8.03
C GLU A 48 51.73 -35.22 -7.33
N TRP A 49 52.65 -35.81 -8.08
CA TRP A 49 54.00 -36.09 -7.63
C TRP A 49 54.96 -35.60 -8.73
N LEU A 50 55.60 -34.46 -8.51
CA LEU A 50 56.60 -33.92 -9.44
C LEU A 50 58.00 -34.25 -8.93
N ALA A 51 58.66 -35.23 -9.55
CA ALA A 51 60.06 -35.57 -9.27
C ALA A 51 60.99 -34.86 -10.27
N HIS A 52 61.82 -33.93 -9.79
CA HIS A 52 62.75 -33.14 -10.62
C HIS A 52 64.18 -33.70 -10.67
N ALA A 53 64.45 -34.88 -10.09
CA ALA A 53 65.80 -35.47 -10.00
C ALA A 53 65.77 -37.01 -9.98
N THR A 54 66.91 -37.64 -10.30
CA THR A 54 67.12 -39.09 -10.17
C THR A 54 67.74 -39.44 -8.81
N GLY A 55 67.14 -40.39 -8.08
CA GLY A 55 67.60 -40.82 -6.75
C GLY A 55 66.47 -41.38 -5.87
N ALA A 56 66.80 -41.92 -4.70
CA ALA A 56 65.80 -42.28 -3.67
C ALA A 56 65.41 -41.03 -2.88
N GLY A 57 64.12 -40.69 -2.89
CA GLY A 57 63.56 -39.55 -2.13
C GLY A 57 62.38 -40.00 -1.27
N ARG A 58 62.14 -39.27 -0.18
CA ARG A 58 60.92 -39.37 0.62
C ARG A 58 60.15 -38.07 0.49
N VAL A 59 58.85 -38.18 0.26
CA VAL A 59 57.89 -37.09 0.22
C VAL A 59 56.80 -37.42 1.23
N ASP A 60 56.33 -36.42 1.96
CA ASP A 60 55.17 -36.57 2.85
C ASP A 60 53.92 -36.15 2.08
N ALA A 61 52.85 -36.92 2.23
CA ALA A 61 51.57 -36.57 1.64
C ALA A 61 50.83 -35.62 2.59
N ASP A 62 50.19 -34.60 2.04
CA ASP A 62 49.34 -33.69 2.80
C ASP A 62 47.91 -33.73 2.25
N THR A 63 46.93 -33.46 3.12
CA THR A 63 45.50 -33.53 2.79
C THR A 63 44.87 -32.16 2.93
N LEU A 64 44.16 -31.73 1.89
CA LEU A 64 43.36 -30.51 1.88
C LEU A 64 41.96 -30.81 2.48
N PRO A 65 41.59 -30.21 3.63
CA PRO A 65 40.28 -30.46 4.24
C PRO A 65 39.14 -29.79 3.46
N PRO A 66 37.87 -30.11 3.77
CA PRO A 66 36.75 -29.28 3.37
C PRO A 66 36.76 -27.92 4.08
N GLY A 67 36.02 -26.96 3.55
CA GLY A 67 35.83 -25.65 4.17
C GLY A 67 34.99 -25.71 5.44
N ASP A 68 35.24 -24.76 6.36
CA ASP A 68 34.39 -24.54 7.52
C ASP A 68 33.04 -23.92 7.14
N ILE A 69 31.99 -24.17 7.91
CA ILE A 69 30.65 -23.62 7.62
C ILE A 69 30.67 -22.10 7.88
N PRO A 70 30.46 -21.26 6.86
CA PRO A 70 30.61 -19.82 7.04
C PRO A 70 29.45 -19.20 7.83
N PHE A 71 29.73 -18.07 8.49
CA PHE A 71 28.77 -17.21 9.15
C PHE A 71 28.63 -15.89 8.38
N ALA A 72 27.38 -15.52 8.07
CA ALA A 72 27.06 -14.35 7.25
C ALA A 72 26.16 -13.35 8.01
N VAL A 73 26.47 -12.05 7.89
CA VAL A 73 25.69 -10.96 8.46
C VAL A 73 25.43 -9.91 7.37
N ALA A 74 24.17 -9.52 7.19
CA ALA A 74 23.78 -8.47 6.26
C ALA A 74 23.73 -7.11 6.96
N ALA A 75 24.23 -6.09 6.27
CA ALA A 75 24.05 -4.68 6.58
C ALA A 75 23.62 -3.95 5.30
N GLY A 76 22.34 -3.55 5.22
CA GLY A 76 21.78 -3.01 3.98
C GLY A 76 21.75 -4.07 2.88
N ARG A 77 22.54 -3.84 1.82
CA ARG A 77 22.74 -4.75 0.66
C ARG A 77 24.07 -5.49 0.71
N ASP A 78 24.91 -5.22 1.70
CA ASP A 78 26.22 -5.83 1.83
C ASP A 78 26.18 -6.98 2.82
N VAL A 79 26.81 -8.09 2.48
CA VAL A 79 26.86 -9.28 3.32
C VAL A 79 28.31 -9.56 3.69
N THR A 80 28.63 -9.40 4.96
CA THR A 80 29.93 -9.82 5.50
C THR A 80 29.88 -11.30 5.82
N VAL A 81 30.72 -12.09 5.15
CA VAL A 81 30.86 -13.53 5.35
C VAL A 81 32.21 -13.82 6.00
N THR A 82 32.21 -14.65 7.03
CA THR A 82 33.39 -15.03 7.82
C THR A 82 33.44 -16.55 8.00
N TRP A 83 34.63 -17.13 8.10
CA TRP A 83 34.84 -18.58 8.28
C TRP A 83 36.11 -18.86 9.07
N ALA A 84 36.24 -20.06 9.64
CA ALA A 84 37.47 -20.48 10.31
C ALA A 84 38.56 -20.91 9.31
N GLU A 85 39.83 -20.80 9.74
CA GLU A 85 40.98 -21.22 8.93
C GLU A 85 40.97 -22.75 8.73
N ALA A 86 40.97 -23.17 7.46
CA ALA A 86 41.27 -24.53 7.07
C ALA A 86 42.80 -24.76 7.10
N GLN A 87 43.21 -25.86 7.72
CA GLN A 87 44.61 -26.27 7.80
C GLN A 87 44.79 -27.61 7.11
N LEU A 88 45.88 -27.73 6.34
CA LEU A 88 46.33 -29.00 5.83
C LEU A 88 46.62 -29.96 7.01
N THR A 89 46.68 -31.27 6.75
CA THR A 89 47.04 -32.25 7.79
C THR A 89 48.42 -32.02 8.41
N SER A 90 49.32 -31.31 7.72
CA SER A 90 50.60 -30.84 8.26
C SER A 90 50.48 -29.69 9.28
N GLY A 91 49.30 -29.07 9.40
CA GLY A 91 49.03 -27.89 10.22
C GLY A 91 49.30 -26.56 9.51
N ALA A 92 49.75 -26.58 8.26
CA ALA A 92 49.91 -25.36 7.46
C ALA A 92 48.54 -24.80 7.01
N PRO A 93 48.34 -23.47 7.01
CA PRO A 93 47.10 -22.88 6.50
C PRO A 93 47.00 -23.04 4.98
N VAL A 94 45.77 -23.13 4.48
CA VAL A 94 45.51 -23.13 3.04
C VAL A 94 45.79 -21.75 2.43
N GLU A 95 46.12 -21.69 1.14
CA GLU A 95 46.44 -20.44 0.44
C GLU A 95 45.24 -19.51 0.22
N GLY A 96 44.01 -20.01 0.26
CA GLY A 96 42.81 -19.17 0.24
C GLY A 96 41.51 -19.96 0.12
N TYR A 97 40.43 -19.25 -0.27
CA TYR A 97 39.07 -19.79 -0.30
C TYR A 97 38.28 -19.26 -1.50
N LEU A 98 37.48 -20.12 -2.12
CA LEU A 98 36.41 -19.69 -3.04
C LEU A 98 35.10 -19.54 -2.25
N LEU A 99 34.46 -18.38 -2.37
CA LEU A 99 33.17 -18.10 -1.75
C LEU A 99 32.04 -18.28 -2.79
N GLN A 100 30.97 -18.98 -2.42
CA GLN A 100 29.80 -19.15 -3.26
C GLN A 100 28.52 -18.78 -2.50
N ARG A 101 27.58 -18.13 -3.20
CA ARG A 101 26.25 -17.78 -2.68
C ARG A 101 25.18 -18.67 -3.30
N TYR A 102 24.19 -19.06 -2.52
CA TYR A 102 23.08 -19.90 -2.93
C TYR A 102 21.76 -19.30 -2.46
N PRO A 103 20.66 -19.45 -3.23
CA PRO A 103 19.32 -19.21 -2.71
C PRO A 103 19.03 -20.10 -1.48
N ALA A 104 18.11 -19.66 -0.62
CA ALA A 104 17.75 -20.37 0.61
C ALA A 104 17.36 -21.86 0.43
N THR A 105 16.82 -22.23 -0.72
CA THR A 105 16.38 -23.61 -1.03
C THR A 105 17.09 -24.21 -2.25
N GLY A 106 17.94 -23.45 -2.94
CA GLY A 106 18.62 -23.89 -4.16
C GLY A 106 19.99 -24.52 -3.88
N THR A 107 20.43 -25.41 -4.77
CA THR A 107 21.77 -26.01 -4.77
C THR A 107 22.63 -25.52 -5.93
N THR A 108 22.08 -24.67 -6.80
CA THR A 108 22.84 -24.00 -7.87
C THR A 108 23.37 -22.67 -7.35
N PRO A 109 24.69 -22.40 -7.45
CA PRO A 109 25.25 -21.13 -7.04
C PRO A 109 24.65 -19.98 -7.84
N ALA A 110 24.32 -18.89 -7.15
CA ALA A 110 23.99 -17.62 -7.76
C ALA A 110 25.27 -16.85 -8.13
N THR A 111 25.16 -15.96 -9.12
CA THR A 111 26.26 -15.08 -9.50
C THR A 111 26.60 -14.14 -8.35
N MET A 112 27.87 -14.12 -7.92
CA MET A 112 28.38 -13.18 -6.92
C MET A 112 28.48 -11.77 -7.51
N THR A 113 28.22 -10.74 -6.71
CA THR A 113 28.09 -9.34 -7.19
C THR A 113 29.32 -8.46 -6.95
N SER A 114 30.39 -9.00 -6.38
CA SER A 114 31.51 -8.22 -5.82
C SER A 114 32.89 -8.85 -6.04
N THR A 115 33.92 -8.26 -5.43
CA THR A 115 35.31 -8.75 -5.39
C THR A 115 35.49 -10.12 -4.73
N CYS A 116 34.45 -10.69 -4.10
CA CYS A 116 34.50 -12.07 -3.61
C CYS A 116 34.49 -13.10 -4.76
N THR A 117 34.52 -12.67 -6.02
CA THR A 117 34.75 -13.52 -7.19
C THR A 117 36.24 -13.85 -7.33
N GLY A 118 36.65 -15.00 -6.78
CA GLY A 118 38.03 -15.49 -6.88
C GLY A 118 38.53 -16.06 -5.56
N THR A 119 39.84 -16.33 -5.51
CA THR A 119 40.48 -16.85 -4.29
C THR A 119 40.66 -15.73 -3.28
N VAL A 120 39.94 -15.82 -2.16
CA VAL A 120 40.05 -14.93 -1.01
C VAL A 120 41.13 -15.48 -0.07
N VAL A 121 42.20 -14.71 0.16
CA VAL A 121 43.33 -15.10 1.03
C VAL A 121 43.03 -14.86 2.51
N GLY A 122 42.06 -13.98 2.81
CA GLY A 122 41.59 -13.73 4.17
C GLY A 122 40.55 -14.74 4.66
N LEU A 123 40.13 -14.57 5.92
CA LEU A 123 39.06 -15.36 6.56
C LEU A 123 37.69 -14.64 6.56
N SER A 124 37.59 -13.57 5.77
CA SER A 124 36.38 -12.79 5.62
C SER A 124 36.29 -12.17 4.23
N CYS A 125 35.08 -12.08 3.69
CA CYS A 125 34.80 -11.28 2.50
C CYS A 125 33.48 -10.53 2.67
N VAL A 126 33.43 -9.28 2.22
CA VAL A 126 32.19 -8.52 2.14
C VAL A 126 31.67 -8.60 0.72
N GLU A 127 30.59 -9.34 0.52
CA GLU A 127 29.89 -9.32 -0.75
C GLU A 127 29.01 -8.08 -0.82
N THR A 128 29.36 -7.13 -1.68
CA THR A 128 28.60 -5.89 -1.86
C THR A 128 27.46 -6.03 -2.86
N GLY A 129 26.38 -5.28 -2.66
CA GLY A 129 25.28 -5.18 -3.62
C GLY A 129 24.47 -6.47 -3.84
N VAL A 130 24.41 -7.36 -2.86
CA VAL A 130 23.69 -8.65 -2.92
C VAL A 130 22.20 -8.41 -3.21
N PRO A 131 21.57 -9.01 -4.24
CA PRO A 131 20.15 -8.78 -4.54
C PRO A 131 19.23 -9.09 -3.36
N PRO A 132 18.04 -8.47 -3.27
CA PRO A 132 17.10 -8.75 -2.20
C PRO A 132 16.69 -10.22 -2.23
N GLY A 133 16.52 -10.80 -1.05
CA GLY A 133 16.17 -12.20 -0.90
C GLY A 133 16.88 -12.88 0.26
N VAL A 134 16.73 -14.20 0.32
CA VAL A 134 17.29 -15.03 1.37
C VAL A 134 18.39 -15.91 0.78
N TRP A 135 19.59 -15.76 1.33
CA TRP A 135 20.82 -16.32 0.79
C TRP A 135 21.54 -17.20 1.80
N ARG A 136 22.33 -18.15 1.32
CA ARG A 136 23.27 -18.97 2.10
C ARG A 136 24.62 -18.94 1.42
N TYR A 137 25.68 -19.17 2.19
CA TYR A 137 27.05 -19.15 1.69
C TYR A 137 27.76 -20.47 2.00
N THR A 138 28.74 -20.80 1.17
CA THR A 138 29.71 -21.88 1.38
C THR A 138 31.11 -21.37 1.04
N VAL A 139 32.12 -22.04 1.58
CA VAL A 139 33.52 -21.80 1.23
C VAL A 139 34.21 -23.08 0.81
N THR A 140 35.09 -22.98 -0.19
CA THR A 140 35.93 -24.09 -0.67
C THR A 140 37.40 -23.70 -0.52
N PRO A 141 38.20 -24.39 0.32
CA PRO A 141 39.63 -24.14 0.46
C PRO A 141 40.40 -24.32 -0.85
N VAL A 142 41.41 -23.50 -1.07
CA VAL A 142 42.28 -23.51 -2.25
C VAL A 142 43.73 -23.66 -1.81
N GLN A 143 44.47 -24.57 -2.45
CA GLN A 143 45.90 -24.76 -2.25
C GLN A 143 46.58 -24.91 -3.62
N GLY A 144 47.29 -23.89 -4.09
CA GLY A 144 47.81 -23.88 -5.46
C GLY A 144 46.69 -24.05 -6.49
N GLY A 145 46.79 -25.10 -7.32
CA GLY A 145 45.74 -25.47 -8.28
C GLY A 145 44.64 -26.39 -7.72
N TRP A 146 44.73 -26.75 -6.44
CA TRP A 146 43.85 -27.74 -5.80
C TRP A 146 42.68 -27.09 -5.08
N LEU A 147 41.52 -27.74 -5.17
CA LEU A 147 40.31 -27.36 -4.43
C LEU A 147 39.97 -28.44 -3.40
N GLY A 148 39.67 -27.99 -2.18
CA GLY A 148 39.18 -28.83 -1.11
C GLY A 148 37.71 -29.21 -1.31
N GLY A 149 37.13 -29.87 -0.30
CA GLY A 149 35.68 -30.05 -0.25
C GLY A 149 34.96 -28.72 0.02
N GLU A 150 33.85 -28.48 -0.67
CA GLU A 150 32.96 -27.36 -0.31
C GLU A 150 32.39 -27.57 1.10
N SER A 151 32.28 -26.50 1.88
CA SER A 151 31.68 -26.53 3.20
C SER A 151 30.19 -26.92 3.17
N GLY A 152 29.63 -27.23 4.34
CA GLY A 152 28.17 -27.17 4.50
C GLY A 152 27.63 -25.75 4.29
N TYR A 153 26.34 -25.62 3.96
CA TYR A 153 25.68 -24.32 3.88
C TYR A 153 25.68 -23.61 5.23
N GLY A 154 26.12 -22.36 5.25
CA GLY A 154 25.92 -21.46 6.37
C GLY A 154 24.44 -21.21 6.66
N ALA A 155 24.17 -20.58 7.80
CA ALA A 155 22.83 -20.12 8.12
C ALA A 155 22.32 -19.12 7.06
N ALA A 156 21.02 -19.11 6.83
CA ALA A 156 20.41 -18.19 5.88
C ALA A 156 20.50 -16.74 6.38
N VAL A 157 20.92 -15.83 5.50
CA VAL A 157 20.94 -14.38 5.72
C VAL A 157 19.91 -13.72 4.80
N THR A 158 19.20 -12.71 5.31
CA THR A 158 18.17 -11.99 4.54
C THR A 158 18.69 -10.61 4.16
N VAL A 159 18.58 -10.28 2.89
CA VAL A 159 18.78 -8.93 2.34
C VAL A 159 17.40 -8.38 1.97
N GLY A 160 17.02 -7.26 2.58
CA GLY A 160 15.71 -6.64 2.39
C GLY A 160 15.53 -6.03 1.00
N ASP A 161 14.28 -5.85 0.59
CA ASP A 161 13.92 -5.07 -0.59
C ASP A 161 14.18 -3.57 -0.34
N PRO A 162 14.53 -2.79 -1.39
CA PRO A 162 14.62 -1.34 -1.28
C PRO A 162 13.31 -0.77 -0.71
N SER A 163 13.41 0.15 0.25
CA SER A 163 12.24 0.72 0.90
C SER A 163 12.34 2.23 1.05
N LEU A 164 11.17 2.87 1.00
CA LEU A 164 10.94 4.28 1.33
C LEU A 164 9.87 4.32 2.42
N THR A 165 10.08 5.10 3.46
CA THR A 165 9.09 5.30 4.53
C THR A 165 9.04 6.77 4.93
N PHE A 166 7.86 7.37 4.90
CA PHE A 166 7.67 8.73 5.37
C PHE A 166 7.49 8.79 6.89
N THR A 167 8.07 9.81 7.50
CA THR A 167 7.91 10.19 8.91
C THR A 167 7.03 11.43 9.06
N SER A 168 6.91 12.25 8.01
CA SER A 168 5.88 13.30 7.89
C SER A 168 4.46 12.69 7.76
N PRO A 169 3.40 13.44 8.12
CA PRO A 169 2.03 13.06 7.77
C PRO A 169 1.86 12.84 6.26
N THR A 170 1.20 11.75 5.87
CA THR A 170 0.97 11.37 4.47
C THR A 170 -0.47 11.61 4.01
N THR A 171 -1.28 12.27 4.84
CA THR A 171 -2.59 12.83 4.45
C THR A 171 -2.44 14.33 4.38
N ILE A 172 -2.50 14.88 3.17
CA ILE A 172 -2.08 16.25 2.85
C ILE A 172 -3.32 17.02 2.39
N PRO A 173 -3.80 18.02 3.13
CA PRO A 173 -4.82 18.93 2.62
C PRO A 173 -4.34 19.64 1.35
N VAL A 174 -5.16 19.74 0.30
CA VAL A 174 -4.74 20.36 -0.97
C VAL A 174 -4.23 21.80 -0.77
N ALA A 175 -4.85 22.54 0.16
CA ALA A 175 -4.49 23.91 0.51
C ALA A 175 -3.10 24.05 1.16
N SER A 176 -2.48 22.94 1.57
CA SER A 176 -1.13 22.90 2.13
C SER A 176 -0.04 22.63 1.08
N LEU A 177 -0.41 22.35 -0.17
CA LEU A 177 0.53 22.15 -1.25
C LEU A 177 1.12 23.49 -1.74
N PRO A 178 2.41 23.56 -2.12
CA PRO A 178 3.39 22.47 -2.09
C PRO A 178 3.89 22.17 -0.67
N VAL A 179 4.19 20.89 -0.39
CA VAL A 179 4.67 20.43 0.93
C VAL A 179 5.87 19.50 0.80
N THR A 180 6.76 19.52 1.79
CA THR A 180 7.89 18.58 1.88
C THR A 180 7.57 17.42 2.82
N LEU A 181 7.63 16.19 2.29
CA LEU A 181 7.57 14.95 3.06
C LEU A 181 8.99 14.51 3.43
N ASN A 182 9.22 14.25 4.71
CA ASN A 182 10.48 13.73 5.22
C ASN A 182 10.33 12.24 5.52
N GLY A 183 11.40 11.48 5.34
CA GLY A 183 11.36 10.03 5.50
C GLY A 183 12.75 9.41 5.58
N THR A 184 12.78 8.09 5.46
CA THR A 184 14.00 7.29 5.39
C THR A 184 13.94 6.32 4.22
N LEU A 185 15.11 6.03 3.69
CA LEU A 185 15.36 5.07 2.63
C LEU A 185 16.29 3.97 3.15
N SER A 186 16.12 2.73 2.68
CA SER A 186 16.97 1.60 3.06
C SER A 186 17.05 0.55 1.96
N HIS A 187 18.11 -0.27 2.01
CA HIS A 187 18.35 -1.40 1.10
C HIS A 187 18.46 -1.05 -0.39
N PHE A 188 18.82 0.20 -0.71
CA PHE A 188 19.35 0.57 -2.03
C PHE A 188 20.80 0.12 -2.16
N LEU A 189 21.42 0.25 -3.34
CA LEU A 189 22.85 0.02 -3.48
C LEU A 189 23.64 1.15 -2.81
N ASP A 190 24.85 0.82 -2.36
CA ASP A 190 25.73 1.79 -1.72
C ASP A 190 26.08 2.93 -2.66
N PHE A 191 25.91 4.18 -2.20
CA PHE A 191 26.10 5.40 -2.99
C PHE A 191 25.35 5.46 -4.33
N GLU A 192 24.26 4.72 -4.47
CA GLU A 192 23.47 4.68 -5.71
C GLU A 192 22.85 6.05 -6.02
N PRO A 193 23.04 6.61 -7.23
CA PRO A 193 22.27 7.77 -7.68
C PRO A 193 20.77 7.46 -7.70
N ILE A 194 19.96 8.34 -7.10
CA ILE A 194 18.51 8.18 -6.96
C ILE A 194 17.74 9.40 -7.49
N SER A 195 16.54 9.16 -8.01
CA SER A 195 15.57 10.19 -8.39
C SER A 195 14.19 9.89 -7.80
N PHE A 196 13.39 10.95 -7.61
CA PHE A 196 12.05 10.85 -7.04
C PHE A 196 11.00 11.13 -8.12
N HIS A 197 9.94 10.33 -8.17
CA HIS A 197 8.89 10.40 -9.18
C HIS A 197 7.51 10.25 -8.54
N LEU A 198 6.52 10.91 -9.13
CA LEU A 198 5.12 10.84 -8.69
C LEU A 198 4.38 9.69 -9.41
N ASP A 199 3.67 8.86 -8.66
CA ASP A 199 2.73 7.80 -9.06
C ASP A 199 3.27 6.64 -9.89
N SER A 200 4.49 6.74 -10.43
CA SER A 200 5.18 5.63 -11.08
C SER A 200 6.68 5.88 -11.15
N GLU A 201 7.46 4.84 -11.45
CA GLU A 201 8.92 4.92 -11.66
C GLU A 201 9.34 5.93 -12.74
N THR A 202 8.47 6.14 -13.73
CA THR A 202 8.70 7.07 -14.86
C THR A 202 7.76 8.27 -14.83
N GLY A 203 7.11 8.51 -13.70
CA GLY A 203 6.14 9.60 -13.55
C GLY A 203 6.82 10.97 -13.48
N PRO A 204 6.03 12.04 -13.28
CA PRO A 204 6.55 13.39 -13.10
C PRO A 204 7.67 13.42 -12.06
N ALA A 205 8.82 14.00 -12.42
CA ALA A 205 9.95 14.11 -11.53
C ALA A 205 9.62 15.06 -10.37
N LEU A 206 10.01 14.65 -9.15
CA LEU A 206 9.83 15.43 -7.93
C LEU A 206 11.17 16.00 -7.47
N GLY A 207 11.12 17.20 -6.89
CA GLY A 207 12.27 17.78 -6.22
C GLY A 207 12.51 17.04 -4.90
N GLY A 208 13.68 16.42 -4.73
CA GLY A 208 14.01 15.69 -3.52
C GLY A 208 15.51 15.64 -3.23
N SER A 209 15.84 15.23 -2.01
CA SER A 209 17.20 15.09 -1.50
C SER A 209 17.27 13.86 -0.58
N PRO A 210 18.42 13.15 -0.50
CA PRO A 210 19.62 13.33 -1.31
C PRO A 210 19.44 12.83 -2.76
N GLY A 211 20.37 13.21 -3.65
CA GLY A 211 20.44 12.68 -5.03
C GLY A 211 21.18 11.34 -5.15
N THR A 212 21.74 10.84 -4.05
CA THR A 212 22.38 9.53 -3.95
C THR A 212 21.97 8.88 -2.63
N ALA A 213 21.75 7.57 -2.61
CA ALA A 213 21.64 6.81 -1.37
C ALA A 213 22.92 7.00 -0.53
N GLY A 214 22.80 6.96 0.79
CA GLY A 214 23.93 7.06 1.69
C GLY A 214 24.66 5.72 1.85
N PRO A 215 25.68 5.69 2.74
CA PRO A 215 26.43 4.49 3.07
C PRO A 215 25.51 3.32 3.47
N GLY A 216 25.74 2.15 2.91
CA GLY A 216 24.93 0.95 3.14
C GLY A 216 23.54 1.00 2.48
N GLY A 217 23.33 1.92 1.54
CA GLY A 217 22.10 1.99 0.75
C GLY A 217 20.90 2.58 1.48
N GLY A 218 21.14 3.43 2.48
CA GLY A 218 20.10 4.06 3.27
C GLY A 218 20.34 5.54 3.49
N GLY A 219 19.40 6.22 4.15
CA GLY A 219 19.55 7.63 4.47
C GLY A 219 18.23 8.30 4.82
N SER A 220 18.31 9.52 5.35
CA SER A 220 17.14 10.39 5.46
C SER A 220 16.83 11.00 4.09
N VAL A 221 15.55 11.13 3.77
CA VAL A 221 15.09 11.73 2.52
C VAL A 221 14.11 12.86 2.80
N SER A 222 14.06 13.82 1.89
CA SER A 222 13.06 14.88 1.83
C SER A 222 12.58 15.02 0.40
N VAL A 223 11.27 14.97 0.16
CA VAL A 223 10.66 15.04 -1.18
C VAL A 223 9.57 16.11 -1.16
N THR A 224 9.58 17.00 -2.15
CA THR A 224 8.58 18.06 -2.28
C THR A 224 7.46 17.60 -3.20
N ILE A 225 6.24 17.55 -2.67
CA ILE A 225 5.02 17.35 -3.44
C ILE A 225 4.59 18.73 -3.99
N PRO A 226 4.46 18.89 -5.32
CA PRO A 226 4.14 20.18 -5.93
C PRO A 226 2.68 20.58 -5.68
N SER A 227 2.37 21.86 -5.93
CA SER A 227 0.99 22.33 -6.06
C SER A 227 0.30 21.68 -7.25
N GLY A 228 -1.03 21.54 -7.18
CA GLY A 228 -1.84 21.03 -8.30
C GLY A 228 -1.85 19.51 -8.44
N VAL A 229 -1.30 18.77 -7.46
CA VAL A 229 -1.56 17.34 -7.31
C VAL A 229 -3.03 17.16 -6.95
N SER A 230 -3.71 16.28 -7.69
CA SER A 230 -5.15 16.06 -7.61
C SER A 230 -5.59 15.46 -6.29
N ASP A 231 -6.87 15.61 -5.96
CA ASP A 231 -7.50 14.88 -4.86
C ASP A 231 -7.55 13.37 -5.14
N ALA A 232 -6.56 12.63 -4.64
CA ALA A 232 -6.45 11.19 -4.80
C ALA A 232 -5.39 10.57 -3.87
N PRO A 233 -5.43 9.24 -3.69
CA PRO A 233 -4.26 8.48 -3.30
C PRO A 233 -3.16 8.60 -4.36
N HIS A 234 -1.95 8.87 -3.90
CA HIS A 234 -0.74 9.02 -4.71
C HIS A 234 0.41 8.20 -4.13
N SER A 235 1.50 8.12 -4.88
CA SER A 235 2.74 7.51 -4.38
C SER A 235 3.97 8.26 -4.83
N VAL A 236 4.99 8.28 -3.98
CA VAL A 236 6.33 8.72 -4.36
C VAL A 236 7.15 7.46 -4.64
N PHE A 237 7.70 7.39 -5.84
CA PHE A 237 8.70 6.40 -6.22
C PHE A 237 10.09 6.97 -6.06
N VAL A 238 11.02 6.17 -5.54
CA VAL A 238 12.46 6.43 -5.59
C VAL A 238 13.07 5.38 -6.50
N VAL A 239 13.76 5.85 -7.54
CA VAL A 239 14.36 5.00 -8.56
C VAL A 239 15.87 5.21 -8.52
N GLY A 240 16.60 4.13 -8.29
CA GLY A 240 18.05 4.08 -8.32
C GLY A 240 18.58 3.63 -9.68
N THR A 241 19.71 4.17 -10.11
CA THR A 241 20.29 3.85 -11.43
C THR A 241 20.81 2.40 -11.55
N GLY A 242 21.02 1.72 -10.43
CA GLY A 242 21.41 0.31 -10.35
C GLY A 242 20.21 -0.64 -10.29
N GLY A 243 18.98 -0.12 -10.46
CA GLY A 243 17.75 -0.90 -10.52
C GLY A 243 17.03 -1.04 -9.18
N SER A 244 17.49 -0.39 -8.11
CA SER A 244 16.74 -0.33 -6.85
C SER A 244 15.50 0.55 -7.03
N VAL A 245 14.32 0.04 -6.66
CA VAL A 245 13.08 0.82 -6.70
C VAL A 245 12.33 0.63 -5.40
N ALA A 246 11.86 1.73 -4.83
CA ALA A 246 10.94 1.72 -3.70
C ALA A 246 9.83 2.73 -3.92
N SER A 247 8.69 2.55 -3.25
CA SER A 247 7.65 3.56 -3.22
C SER A 247 7.00 3.68 -1.84
N ALA A 248 6.44 4.86 -1.57
CA ALA A 248 5.63 5.12 -0.40
C ALA A 248 4.39 5.90 -0.78
N ALA A 249 3.24 5.50 -0.23
CA ALA A 249 1.96 6.12 -0.51
C ALA A 249 1.73 7.39 0.30
N PHE A 250 0.98 8.32 -0.28
CA PHE A 250 0.37 9.45 0.40
C PHE A 250 -1.01 9.72 -0.21
N SER A 251 -1.76 10.65 0.37
CA SER A 251 -3.07 11.07 -0.11
C SER A 251 -3.13 12.58 -0.07
N VAL A 252 -3.59 13.18 -1.17
CA VAL A 252 -4.07 14.56 -1.16
C VAL A 252 -5.55 14.51 -0.85
N VAL A 253 -6.01 15.46 -0.02
CA VAL A 253 -7.38 15.58 0.46
C VAL A 253 -7.90 16.97 0.12
N ASP A 254 -8.91 17.01 -0.73
CA ASP A 254 -9.67 18.20 -1.12
C ASP A 254 -11.17 17.93 -0.90
N PRO A 255 -11.75 18.32 0.24
CA PRO A 255 -13.18 18.16 0.46
C PRO A 255 -13.98 19.27 -0.24
N PRO A 256 -15.24 19.03 -0.66
CA PRO A 256 -16.03 20.05 -1.34
C PRO A 256 -16.27 21.27 -0.46
N ASP A 257 -16.00 22.46 -1.00
CA ASP A 257 -16.21 23.73 -0.32
C ASP A 257 -17.49 24.43 -0.80
N LEU A 258 -18.22 25.03 0.15
CA LEU A 258 -19.47 25.73 -0.15
C LEU A 258 -19.17 27.01 -0.97
N THR A 259 -19.72 27.09 -2.19
CA THR A 259 -19.61 28.28 -3.04
C THR A 259 -20.82 29.19 -2.94
N THR A 260 -22.04 28.61 -2.91
CA THR A 260 -23.27 29.40 -2.78
C THR A 260 -24.32 28.68 -1.94
N LEU A 261 -25.15 29.48 -1.27
CA LEU A 261 -26.29 29.01 -0.49
C LEU A 261 -27.48 29.93 -0.78
N GLN A 262 -28.60 29.39 -1.24
CA GLN A 262 -29.75 30.18 -1.70
C GLN A 262 -31.07 29.58 -1.22
N ALA A 263 -31.98 30.42 -0.70
CA ALA A 263 -33.32 30.01 -0.26
C ALA A 263 -34.39 30.42 -1.27
N PHE A 264 -35.37 29.54 -1.52
CA PHE A 264 -36.40 29.72 -2.54
C PHE A 264 -37.79 29.47 -1.96
N ASP A 265 -38.73 30.28 -2.40
CA ASP A 265 -40.18 30.04 -2.39
C ASP A 265 -40.56 29.64 -3.83
N VAL A 266 -40.84 28.36 -4.03
CA VAL A 266 -41.05 27.72 -5.33
C VAL A 266 -42.51 27.82 -5.74
N ASP A 267 -43.43 27.58 -4.80
CA ASP A 267 -44.87 27.60 -5.08
C ASP A 267 -45.52 28.99 -4.90
N LYS A 268 -44.77 29.95 -4.35
CA LYS A 268 -45.11 31.37 -4.15
C LYS A 268 -46.19 31.58 -3.12
N ASP A 269 -46.26 30.76 -2.09
CA ASP A 269 -47.21 30.90 -0.98
C ASP A 269 -46.72 31.87 0.12
N GLY A 270 -45.47 32.36 0.01
CA GLY A 270 -44.84 33.24 0.98
C GLY A 270 -44.01 32.52 2.03
N LYS A 271 -43.69 31.24 1.83
CA LYS A 271 -42.82 30.45 2.70
C LYS A 271 -41.65 29.88 1.93
N VAL A 272 -40.59 29.55 2.67
CA VAL A 272 -39.39 28.97 2.07
C VAL A 272 -39.56 27.47 1.92
N ASP A 273 -39.59 27.01 0.67
CA ASP A 273 -39.68 25.60 0.28
C ASP A 273 -38.34 24.88 0.31
N ARG A 274 -37.27 25.57 -0.10
CA ARG A 274 -36.00 24.92 -0.42
C ARG A 274 -34.81 25.81 -0.18
N VAL A 275 -33.72 25.19 0.29
CA VAL A 275 -32.37 25.76 0.20
C VAL A 275 -31.52 24.95 -0.78
N VAL A 276 -30.76 25.62 -1.64
CA VAL A 276 -29.78 24.98 -2.53
C VAL A 276 -28.38 25.41 -2.09
N ALA A 277 -27.57 24.44 -1.68
CA ALA A 277 -26.14 24.59 -1.43
C ALA A 277 -25.36 24.11 -2.66
N THR A 278 -24.51 24.95 -3.23
CA THR A 278 -23.64 24.60 -4.36
C THR A 278 -22.20 24.54 -3.88
N PHE A 279 -21.46 23.54 -4.33
CA PHE A 279 -20.06 23.31 -4.00
C PHE A 279 -19.16 23.58 -5.21
N ASP A 280 -17.87 23.73 -4.97
CA ASP A 280 -16.84 23.99 -5.99
C ASP A 280 -16.51 22.77 -6.85
N GLU A 281 -16.86 21.57 -6.38
CA GLU A 281 -16.64 20.33 -7.12
C GLU A 281 -17.87 19.41 -7.17
N THR A 282 -17.75 18.33 -7.95
CA THR A 282 -18.83 17.36 -8.12
C THR A 282 -18.97 16.48 -6.89
N LEU A 283 -20.19 16.34 -6.40
CA LEU A 283 -20.49 15.50 -5.25
C LEU A 283 -20.68 14.03 -5.66
N ALA A 284 -20.33 13.09 -4.77
CA ALA A 284 -20.48 11.67 -5.05
C ALA A 284 -21.92 11.25 -5.37
N THR A 285 -22.08 10.42 -6.42
CA THR A 285 -23.32 9.69 -6.75
C THR A 285 -22.98 8.27 -7.24
N PRO A 286 -23.82 7.22 -7.01
CA PRO A 286 -25.12 7.23 -6.35
C PRO A 286 -24.95 7.33 -4.82
N TYR A 287 -25.47 8.42 -4.27
CA TYR A 287 -25.52 8.63 -2.84
C TYR A 287 -26.72 9.49 -2.49
N THR A 288 -27.58 9.00 -1.60
CA THR A 288 -28.61 9.84 -0.99
C THR A 288 -27.99 10.49 0.23
N ALA A 289 -27.67 11.78 0.13
CA ALA A 289 -27.32 12.56 1.31
C ALA A 289 -28.47 12.49 2.31
N GLY A 290 -28.16 12.07 3.54
CA GLY A 290 -29.13 12.12 4.62
C GLY A 290 -29.36 13.57 5.07
N THR A 291 -30.37 13.78 5.90
CA THR A 291 -30.52 15.04 6.65
C THR A 291 -29.51 15.17 7.79
N THR A 292 -28.78 14.09 8.10
CA THR A 292 -27.73 14.06 9.14
C THR A 292 -26.62 15.06 8.83
N GLY A 293 -26.24 15.84 9.85
CA GLY A 293 -25.17 16.84 9.76
C GLY A 293 -25.65 18.21 9.28
N TRP A 294 -26.81 18.31 8.65
CA TRP A 294 -27.45 19.60 8.34
C TRP A 294 -28.08 20.19 9.60
N ILE A 295 -27.72 21.43 9.89
CA ILE A 295 -28.24 22.16 11.05
C ILE A 295 -28.89 23.44 10.52
N LEU A 296 -30.21 23.52 10.65
CA LEU A 296 -30.98 24.70 10.26
C LEU A 296 -31.45 25.39 11.53
N ALA A 297 -31.21 26.70 11.62
CA ALA A 297 -31.62 27.52 12.74
C ALA A 297 -32.45 28.70 12.25
N ASN A 298 -33.55 28.99 12.94
CA ASN A 298 -34.48 30.08 12.60
C ASN A 298 -35.03 30.00 11.17
N VAL A 299 -35.43 28.80 10.73
CA VAL A 299 -36.07 28.62 9.41
C VAL A 299 -37.29 29.54 9.31
N PRO A 300 -37.45 30.32 8.23
CA PRO A 300 -38.60 31.20 8.03
C PRO A 300 -39.93 30.45 8.18
N SER A 301 -40.93 31.13 8.73
CA SER A 301 -42.24 30.56 9.08
C SER A 301 -42.20 29.35 10.05
N GLY A 302 -41.05 29.05 10.67
CA GLY A 302 -40.85 27.92 11.56
C GLY A 302 -40.71 26.56 10.85
N GLY A 303 -40.21 26.55 9.60
CA GLY A 303 -40.02 25.33 8.82
C GLY A 303 -38.97 24.35 9.39
N THR A 304 -38.90 23.16 8.80
CA THR A 304 -37.93 22.11 9.17
C THR A 304 -37.36 21.43 7.94
N LEU A 305 -36.16 20.83 8.02
CA LEU A 305 -35.58 20.08 6.92
C LEU A 305 -36.33 18.75 6.70
N ALA A 306 -36.87 18.55 5.50
CA ALA A 306 -37.57 17.33 5.13
C ALA A 306 -36.63 16.29 4.50
N SER A 307 -35.86 16.70 3.48
CA SER A 307 -34.98 15.80 2.72
C SER A 307 -33.83 16.53 2.06
N VAL A 308 -32.78 15.79 1.70
CA VAL A 308 -31.67 16.30 0.89
C VAL A 308 -31.49 15.43 -0.35
N ALA A 309 -31.32 16.07 -1.50
CA ALA A 309 -30.99 15.42 -2.76
C ALA A 309 -29.71 16.03 -3.34
N VAL A 310 -28.88 15.20 -3.98
CA VAL A 310 -27.60 15.62 -4.58
C VAL A 310 -27.65 15.42 -6.09
N ALA A 311 -27.22 16.43 -6.84
CA ALA A 311 -27.06 16.37 -8.29
C ALA A 311 -25.91 17.28 -8.74
N GLY A 312 -24.93 16.72 -9.45
CA GLY A 312 -23.72 17.45 -9.83
C GLY A 312 -22.98 17.98 -8.60
N ASN A 313 -22.76 19.28 -8.54
CA ASN A 313 -22.14 19.97 -7.41
C ASN A 313 -23.15 20.59 -6.42
N ALA A 314 -24.44 20.24 -6.51
CA ALA A 314 -25.49 20.87 -5.71
C ALA A 314 -26.15 19.89 -4.74
N ALA A 315 -26.36 20.34 -3.50
CA ALA A 315 -27.23 19.73 -2.52
C ALA A 315 -28.51 20.56 -2.38
N THR A 316 -29.65 19.96 -2.70
CA THR A 316 -30.99 20.54 -2.57
C THR A 316 -31.62 20.06 -1.26
N LEU A 317 -31.86 21.00 -0.34
CA LEU A 317 -32.55 20.79 0.92
C LEU A 317 -34.02 21.18 0.74
N THR A 318 -34.91 20.20 0.73
CA THR A 318 -36.37 20.44 0.73
C THR A 318 -36.84 20.64 2.16
N LEU A 319 -37.63 21.67 2.41
CA LEU A 319 -38.17 22.02 3.72
C LEU A 319 -39.64 21.60 3.82
N ASN A 320 -40.05 21.21 5.02
CA ASN A 320 -41.45 21.24 5.41
C ASN A 320 -41.71 22.64 5.95
N GLU A 321 -42.72 23.30 5.42
CA GLU A 321 -43.17 24.58 5.92
C GLU A 321 -43.68 24.50 7.36
N GLY A 322 -43.42 25.57 8.10
CA GLY A 322 -43.89 25.67 9.49
C GLY A 322 -45.29 26.27 9.61
N PRO A 323 -45.87 26.19 10.82
CA PRO A 323 -47.18 26.77 11.14
C PRO A 323 -47.13 28.29 11.37
N GLY A 324 -45.95 28.92 11.31
CA GLY A 324 -45.79 30.36 11.48
C GLY A 324 -46.45 31.15 10.36
N ALA A 325 -46.64 32.45 10.60
CA ALA A 325 -47.11 33.36 9.56
C ALA A 325 -46.16 33.31 8.36
N PRO A 326 -46.67 33.35 7.11
CA PRO A 326 -45.81 33.24 5.94
C PRO A 326 -44.79 34.39 5.90
N THR A 327 -43.53 34.03 5.75
CA THR A 327 -42.42 34.96 5.58
C THR A 327 -41.36 34.38 4.65
N THR A 328 -41.00 35.17 3.64
CA THR A 328 -39.85 34.94 2.73
C THR A 328 -38.60 35.68 3.17
N ALA A 329 -38.71 36.62 4.12
CA ALA A 329 -37.54 37.32 4.65
C ALA A 329 -36.58 36.35 5.37
N MET A 330 -35.30 36.38 4.98
CA MET A 330 -34.27 35.50 5.57
C MET A 330 -34.02 35.76 7.06
N GLY A 331 -34.08 37.01 7.53
CA GLY A 331 -33.88 37.34 8.94
C GLY A 331 -32.63 36.66 9.55
N PRO A 332 -32.75 35.98 10.71
CA PRO A 332 -31.64 35.25 11.34
C PRO A 332 -31.50 33.79 10.87
N PHE A 333 -32.08 33.41 9.72
CA PHE A 333 -32.00 32.06 9.17
C PHE A 333 -30.55 31.72 8.81
N THR A 334 -30.08 30.58 9.32
CA THR A 334 -28.77 30.04 8.96
C THR A 334 -28.84 28.54 8.71
N VAL A 335 -27.97 28.07 7.82
CA VAL A 335 -27.71 26.66 7.56
C VAL A 335 -26.24 26.37 7.88
N ALA A 336 -25.95 25.25 8.53
CA ALA A 336 -24.60 24.73 8.73
C ALA A 336 -24.55 23.26 8.31
N LEU A 337 -23.33 22.77 8.01
CA LEU A 337 -23.07 21.37 7.72
C LEU A 337 -21.91 20.87 8.59
N ALA A 338 -22.17 19.85 9.39
CA ALA A 338 -21.17 19.15 10.19
C ALA A 338 -20.51 18.00 9.39
N PRO A 339 -19.22 17.69 9.63
CA PRO A 339 -18.48 16.63 8.93
C PRO A 339 -18.89 15.23 9.45
N THR A 340 -20.10 14.78 9.11
CA THR A 340 -20.65 13.49 9.56
C THR A 340 -20.49 12.38 8.51
N SER A 341 -20.52 11.12 8.94
CA SER A 341 -20.36 9.96 8.04
C SER A 341 -21.41 9.86 6.93
N GLY A 342 -22.55 10.56 7.09
CA GLY A 342 -23.63 10.68 6.11
C GLY A 342 -23.86 12.10 5.58
N GLY A 343 -22.84 12.96 5.63
CA GLY A 343 -22.88 14.31 5.06
C GLY A 343 -22.49 14.38 3.57
N ILE A 344 -22.39 15.60 3.06
CA ILE A 344 -21.91 15.89 1.69
C ILE A 344 -20.43 15.51 1.56
N ARG A 345 -20.08 14.91 0.42
CA ARG A 345 -18.72 14.46 0.10
C ARG A 345 -18.44 14.45 -1.40
N ASP A 346 -17.16 14.52 -1.74
CA ASP A 346 -16.63 14.28 -3.08
C ASP A 346 -16.64 12.79 -3.47
N LEU A 347 -16.17 12.49 -4.68
CA LEU A 347 -16.05 11.14 -5.24
C LEU A 347 -15.02 10.26 -4.50
N ASN A 348 -14.03 10.86 -3.85
CA ASN A 348 -12.96 10.20 -3.11
C ASN A 348 -13.35 9.92 -1.64
N GLY A 349 -14.48 10.48 -1.20
CA GLY A 349 -15.05 10.30 0.11
C GLY A 349 -14.67 11.37 1.14
N HIS A 350 -14.00 12.46 0.76
CA HIS A 350 -13.68 13.54 1.68
C HIS A 350 -14.92 14.39 1.94
N ARG A 351 -15.08 14.83 3.20
CA ARG A 351 -16.35 15.34 3.71
C ARG A 351 -16.33 16.85 3.78
N SER A 352 -17.36 17.46 3.20
CA SER A 352 -17.60 18.88 3.34
C SER A 352 -18.08 19.23 4.75
N SER A 353 -17.76 20.45 5.18
CA SER A 353 -18.37 21.08 6.33
C SER A 353 -18.30 22.59 6.20
N PHE A 354 -19.28 23.29 6.77
CA PHE A 354 -19.24 24.75 6.85
C PHE A 354 -20.03 25.25 8.05
N ALA A 355 -19.58 26.38 8.60
CA ALA A 355 -20.21 27.04 9.74
C ALA A 355 -21.57 27.67 9.37
N ALA A 356 -22.36 28.04 10.37
CA ALA A 356 -23.67 28.67 10.15
C ALA A 356 -23.57 29.86 9.19
N THR A 357 -24.21 29.71 8.03
CA THR A 357 -24.19 30.65 6.91
C THR A 357 -25.62 31.04 6.57
N ALA A 358 -25.87 32.34 6.39
CA ALA A 358 -27.16 32.82 5.94
C ALA A 358 -27.34 32.54 4.44
N PRO A 359 -28.44 31.91 4.01
CA PRO A 359 -28.74 31.78 2.58
C PRO A 359 -28.98 33.15 1.94
N ALA A 360 -28.52 33.32 0.71
CA ALA A 360 -28.94 34.44 -0.10
C ALA A 360 -30.43 34.31 -0.45
N ASP A 361 -31.13 35.44 -0.40
CA ASP A 361 -32.56 35.47 -0.63
C ASP A 361 -32.89 35.37 -2.12
N ARG A 362 -33.59 34.29 -2.49
CA ARG A 362 -34.19 34.07 -3.81
C ARG A 362 -35.68 33.75 -3.69
N ALA A 363 -36.27 33.92 -2.51
CA ALA A 363 -37.69 33.77 -2.27
C ALA A 363 -38.35 35.13 -2.53
N ALA A 364 -39.09 35.26 -3.64
CA ALA A 364 -39.73 36.53 -3.96
C ALA A 364 -40.86 36.83 -2.95
N PRO A 365 -41.12 38.10 -2.61
CA PRO A 365 -42.27 38.45 -1.80
C PRO A 365 -43.57 37.91 -2.40
N ALA A 366 -44.37 37.23 -1.59
CA ALA A 366 -45.65 36.68 -1.98
C ALA A 366 -46.81 37.35 -1.23
N PRO A 367 -48.00 37.47 -1.82
CA PRO A 367 -49.18 37.97 -1.13
C PRO A 367 -49.71 36.91 -0.15
N VAL A 368 -49.76 37.23 1.15
CA VAL A 368 -50.05 36.26 2.23
C VAL A 368 -51.51 36.25 2.70
N ASN A 369 -52.34 37.12 2.14
CA ASN A 369 -53.77 37.20 2.39
C ASN A 369 -54.50 37.66 1.13
N SER A 370 -55.81 37.41 1.06
CA SER A 370 -56.65 38.04 0.06
C SER A 370 -56.57 39.57 0.18
N PRO A 371 -56.52 40.31 -0.93
CA PRO A 371 -56.56 41.77 -0.90
C PRO A 371 -57.78 42.28 -0.14
N VAL A 372 -57.57 43.24 0.75
CA VAL A 372 -58.65 43.90 1.50
C VAL A 372 -59.13 45.11 0.70
N MET A 373 -60.40 45.10 0.31
CA MET A 373 -61.09 46.23 -0.30
C MET A 373 -61.70 47.10 0.80
N GLN A 374 -61.52 48.41 0.72
CA GLN A 374 -62.03 49.37 1.69
C GLN A 374 -62.82 50.45 0.96
N ASP A 375 -64.03 50.68 1.46
CA ASP A 375 -64.84 51.87 1.22
C ASP A 375 -64.54 52.83 2.38
N VAL A 376 -63.71 53.82 2.11
CA VAL A 376 -63.14 54.74 3.11
C VAL A 376 -64.12 55.86 3.42
N ASP A 377 -64.92 56.29 2.44
CA ASP A 377 -65.90 57.37 2.62
C ASP A 377 -67.34 56.88 2.83
N ALA A 378 -67.55 55.57 2.80
CA ALA A 378 -68.83 54.88 2.97
C ALA A 378 -69.86 55.19 1.86
N ASP A 379 -69.41 55.50 0.64
CA ASP A 379 -70.28 55.77 -0.52
C ASP A 379 -70.76 54.50 -1.24
N GLY A 380 -70.33 53.32 -0.79
CA GLY A 380 -70.64 52.02 -1.37
C GLY A 380 -69.68 51.61 -2.49
N ARG A 381 -68.56 52.32 -2.72
CA ARG A 381 -67.54 52.00 -3.72
C ARG A 381 -66.20 51.62 -3.08
N VAL A 382 -65.35 51.00 -3.88
CA VAL A 382 -63.99 50.64 -3.44
C VAL A 382 -63.07 51.85 -3.60
N ASP A 383 -62.57 52.37 -2.49
CA ASP A 383 -61.59 53.45 -2.46
C ASP A 383 -60.14 52.95 -2.39
N ARG A 384 -59.93 51.81 -1.73
CA ARG A 384 -58.58 51.31 -1.44
C ARG A 384 -58.51 49.79 -1.48
N VAL A 385 -57.45 49.28 -2.10
CA VAL A 385 -57.04 47.88 -2.04
C VAL A 385 -55.75 47.77 -1.23
N THR A 386 -55.74 46.94 -0.20
CA THR A 386 -54.53 46.66 0.60
C THR A 386 -54.13 45.20 0.42
N VAL A 387 -52.88 44.99 -0.04
CA VAL A 387 -52.26 43.66 -0.15
C VAL A 387 -51.18 43.54 0.92
N THR A 388 -51.21 42.45 1.68
CA THR A 388 -50.15 42.12 2.64
C THR A 388 -49.19 41.15 1.99
N TRP A 389 -47.90 41.45 2.08
CA TRP A 389 -46.83 40.63 1.52
C TRP A 389 -46.11 39.84 2.62
N SER A 390 -45.47 38.73 2.24
CA SER A 390 -44.69 37.84 3.12
C SER A 390 -43.47 38.54 3.72
N GLU A 391 -43.07 39.67 3.17
CA GLU A 391 -41.97 40.48 3.68
C GLU A 391 -42.13 41.96 3.35
N ALA A 392 -41.24 42.77 3.90
CA ALA A 392 -41.20 44.19 3.64
C ALA A 392 -40.74 44.47 2.19
N LEU A 393 -41.60 45.10 1.41
CA LEU A 393 -41.22 45.56 0.06
C LEU A 393 -40.35 46.82 0.15
N ALA A 394 -39.40 46.95 -0.78
CA ALA A 394 -38.72 48.21 -1.01
C ALA A 394 -39.76 49.30 -1.35
N ALA A 395 -39.55 50.52 -0.84
CA ALA A 395 -40.43 51.64 -1.14
C ALA A 395 -40.42 51.91 -2.66
N TYR A 396 -41.58 51.72 -3.29
CA TYR A 396 -41.78 51.96 -4.70
C TYR A 396 -42.84 53.05 -4.88
N GLY A 397 -42.52 54.07 -5.66
CA GLY A 397 -43.44 55.17 -5.98
C GLY A 397 -43.43 55.43 -7.48
N ALA A 398 -44.27 54.72 -8.23
CA ALA A 398 -44.45 54.96 -9.66
C ALA A 398 -45.93 54.96 -10.07
N GLY A 399 -46.75 55.80 -9.42
CA GLY A 399 -48.14 56.01 -9.84
C GLY A 399 -48.92 54.70 -10.07
N ASN A 400 -49.67 54.62 -11.16
CA ASN A 400 -50.60 53.52 -11.44
C ASN A 400 -49.98 52.31 -12.17
N GLY A 401 -48.73 52.40 -12.65
CA GLY A 401 -48.03 51.26 -13.25
C GLY A 401 -47.23 50.51 -12.17
N PRO A 402 -47.26 49.16 -12.09
CA PRO A 402 -47.74 48.17 -13.06
C PRO A 402 -49.16 47.61 -12.81
N TRP A 403 -50.01 48.31 -12.06
CA TRP A 403 -51.28 47.78 -11.59
C TRP A 403 -52.37 47.87 -12.65
N SER A 404 -53.08 46.77 -12.89
CA SER A 404 -54.34 46.75 -13.64
C SER A 404 -55.47 46.30 -12.74
N LEU A 405 -56.61 46.99 -12.84
CA LEU A 405 -57.84 46.63 -12.15
C LEU A 405 -58.85 46.15 -13.20
N ALA A 406 -59.48 45.01 -12.95
CA ALA A 406 -60.52 44.46 -13.80
C ALA A 406 -61.74 44.11 -12.94
N GLY A 407 -62.94 44.46 -13.41
CA GLY A 407 -64.19 44.14 -12.71
C GLY A 407 -64.32 44.79 -11.33
N VAL A 408 -63.93 46.06 -11.19
CA VAL A 408 -64.10 46.82 -9.94
C VAL A 408 -65.61 46.96 -9.64
N PRO A 409 -66.11 46.49 -8.48
CA PRO A 409 -67.54 46.49 -8.12
C PRO A 409 -68.18 47.87 -7.99
#